data_AF-A0A2D7IGG7-F1
#
_entry.id   AF-A0A2D7IGG7-F1
#
_cell.length_a   1.000
_cell.length_b   1.000
_cell.length_c   1.000
_cell.angle_alpha   90.00
_cell.angle_beta   90.00
_cell.angle_gamma   90.00
#
_symmetry.space_group_name_H-M   'P 1'
#
loop_
_entity.id
_entity.type
_entity.pdbx_description
1 polymer ?
#
loop_
_entity_poly.entity_id
_entity_poly.type
_entity_poly.pdbx_seq_one_letter_code
_entity_poly.pdbx_strand_id
1 'polypeptide(L)'
;MIDKNKDKDTDTDTEIKVKESEKLVDSKKKSSEDKTSDVNDINAKPLNEEKAKKNILKKAIIDKNENKVISTDSKKNANGKNDVDLKTSQKKHPKSNSNNKQTKSSSNQNEENEYIEKLVSINRVAKVVKGGRRFSFAALVVVGDGNGLVGHGKGKAKEVPEAIKKATDEAKINMIRVPLRQARTLHHDITGRFDSGKVYLRSAPSGTGVIAGGPMRAVFEALGVKDIVAKSVGSSNPHNMIRATFQALSSASSPKLISIRRGLKVNEITKRRKSSSSLIEGASDG
;
A
#
# COMPACT_ATOMS: atom_id res chain seq x y z
N MET A 1 17.43 10.65 89.15
CA MET A 1 16.04 11.09 89.35
C MET A 1 15.40 11.16 87.96
N ILE A 2 14.21 10.56 87.80
CA ILE A 2 13.24 10.75 86.69
C ILE A 2 13.64 10.02 85.38
N ASP A 3 12.83 9.21 84.71
CA ASP A 3 11.57 8.51 85.03
C ASP A 3 11.36 7.35 84.05
N LYS A 4 10.61 6.35 84.51
CA LYS A 4 9.99 5.30 83.69
C LYS A 4 8.84 5.88 82.85
N ASN A 5 8.50 5.17 81.78
CA ASN A 5 7.24 5.18 81.01
C ASN A 5 7.23 6.04 79.74
N LYS A 6 7.39 5.38 78.59
CA LYS A 6 6.37 5.41 77.53
C LYS A 6 6.54 4.23 76.58
N ASP A 7 5.84 3.14 76.89
CA ASP A 7 5.33 2.23 75.88
C ASP A 7 4.29 2.96 75.02
N LYS A 8 4.08 2.42 73.81
CA LYS A 8 2.99 2.68 72.86
C LYS A 8 3.21 3.90 71.98
N ASP A 9 3.58 3.67 70.72
CA ASP A 9 3.21 4.49 69.54
C ASP A 9 3.72 3.89 68.20
N THR A 10 4.37 2.71 68.16
CA THR A 10 4.81 2.09 66.89
C THR A 10 3.79 1.16 66.23
N ASP A 11 2.61 0.96 66.83
CA ASP A 11 1.60 0.05 66.27
C ASP A 11 0.53 0.79 65.43
N THR A 12 0.41 2.11 65.56
CA THR A 12 -0.62 2.88 64.85
C THR A 12 -0.25 3.18 63.40
N ASP A 13 1.04 3.36 63.08
CA ASP A 13 1.49 3.69 61.72
C ASP A 13 1.55 2.47 60.80
N THR A 14 1.79 1.28 61.37
CA THR A 14 1.70 -0.01 60.67
C THR A 14 0.25 -0.40 60.40
N GLU A 15 -0.69 -0.10 61.31
CA GLU A 15 -2.11 -0.35 61.09
C GLU A 15 -2.73 0.57 60.02
N ILE A 16 -2.27 1.82 59.89
CA ILE A 16 -2.80 2.76 58.89
C ILE A 16 -2.39 2.35 57.47
N LYS A 17 -1.17 1.83 57.28
CA LYS A 17 -0.71 1.30 55.97
C LYS A 17 -1.40 -0.01 55.57
N VAL A 18 -1.74 -0.86 56.53
CA VAL A 18 -2.51 -2.10 56.25
C VAL A 18 -3.95 -1.76 55.86
N LYS A 19 -4.59 -0.81 56.55
CA LYS A 19 -5.97 -0.35 56.24
C LYS A 19 -6.09 0.39 54.90
N GLU A 20 -5.05 1.09 54.43
CA GLU A 20 -5.02 1.66 53.07
C GLU A 20 -4.81 0.59 51.99
N SER A 21 -4.03 -0.46 52.27
CA SER A 21 -3.84 -1.57 51.35
C SER A 21 -5.07 -2.46 51.20
N GLU A 22 -5.85 -2.67 52.27
CA GLU A 22 -7.10 -3.45 52.23
C GLU A 22 -8.21 -2.74 51.43
N LYS A 23 -8.34 -1.41 51.56
CA LYS A 23 -9.31 -0.62 50.75
C LYS A 23 -9.01 -0.63 49.24
N LEU A 24 -7.74 -0.80 48.85
CA LEU A 24 -7.35 -0.92 47.43
C LEU A 24 -7.57 -2.33 46.86
N VAL A 25 -7.61 -3.36 47.71
CA VAL A 25 -7.90 -4.74 47.30
C VAL A 25 -9.41 -4.96 47.19
N ASP A 26 -10.22 -4.38 48.07
CA ASP A 26 -11.68 -4.48 48.03
C ASP A 26 -12.32 -3.74 46.84
N SER A 27 -11.71 -2.65 46.38
CA SER A 27 -12.18 -1.93 45.17
C SER A 27 -11.89 -2.68 43.87
N LYS A 28 -10.84 -3.52 43.83
CA LYS A 28 -10.59 -4.43 42.71
C LYS A 28 -11.50 -5.67 42.76
N LYS A 29 -11.83 -6.17 43.96
CA LYS A 29 -12.68 -7.35 44.14
C LYS A 29 -14.16 -7.11 43.82
N LYS A 30 -14.68 -5.91 44.12
CA LYS A 30 -16.04 -5.48 43.71
C LYS A 30 -16.23 -5.32 42.19
N SER A 31 -15.15 -5.21 41.42
CA SER A 31 -15.24 -5.16 39.94
C SER A 31 -15.19 -6.53 39.27
N SER A 32 -14.87 -7.59 40.02
CA SER A 32 -14.71 -8.96 39.52
C SER A 32 -15.82 -9.92 39.90
N GLU A 33 -16.70 -9.59 40.86
CA GLU A 33 -17.74 -10.51 41.36
C GLU A 33 -19.11 -10.37 40.66
N ASP A 34 -19.37 -9.31 39.87
CA ASP A 34 -20.59 -9.18 39.06
C ASP A 34 -20.56 -9.96 37.72
N LYS A 35 -19.59 -10.86 37.52
CA LYS A 35 -19.42 -11.59 36.24
C LYS A 35 -19.42 -13.10 36.30
N THR A 36 -19.74 -13.72 37.45
CA THR A 36 -19.78 -15.18 37.56
C THR A 36 -20.97 -15.67 38.40
N SER A 37 -22.17 -15.51 37.88
CA SER A 37 -23.28 -16.43 38.11
C SER A 37 -24.09 -16.45 36.83
N ASP A 38 -23.79 -17.40 35.96
CA ASP A 38 -24.66 -18.04 34.96
C ASP A 38 -23.78 -18.82 33.98
N VAL A 39 -23.12 -19.86 34.52
CA VAL A 39 -22.68 -21.00 33.71
C VAL A 39 -23.90 -21.90 33.60
N ASN A 40 -24.59 -21.85 32.46
CA ASN A 40 -25.31 -22.94 31.79
C ASN A 40 -26.23 -22.36 30.73
N ASP A 41 -25.73 -22.16 29.50
CA ASP A 41 -26.46 -22.31 28.23
C ASP A 41 -25.57 -21.90 27.05
N ILE A 42 -24.61 -22.77 26.72
CA ILE A 42 -23.86 -22.72 25.46
C ILE A 42 -24.70 -23.44 24.40
N ASN A 43 -25.68 -22.77 23.79
CA ASN A 43 -26.13 -22.96 22.38
C ASN A 43 -27.48 -22.29 22.08
N ALA A 44 -27.49 -21.00 21.70
CA ALA A 44 -28.60 -20.44 20.90
C ALA A 44 -28.26 -19.06 20.25
N LYS A 45 -27.74 -19.10 19.00
CA LYS A 45 -28.05 -18.21 17.84
C LYS A 45 -27.74 -16.68 17.92
N PRO A 46 -27.46 -16.00 16.77
CA PRO A 46 -28.46 -15.80 15.73
C PRO A 46 -27.96 -16.02 14.30
N LEU A 47 -28.35 -17.16 13.74
CA LEU A 47 -28.38 -17.45 12.30
C LEU A 47 -29.34 -16.53 11.50
N ASN A 48 -29.88 -15.44 12.10
CA ASN A 48 -30.93 -14.62 11.52
C ASN A 48 -30.46 -13.26 10.97
N GLU A 49 -29.37 -12.69 11.51
CA GLU A 49 -28.81 -11.44 10.96
C GLU A 49 -28.06 -11.66 9.64
N GLU A 50 -27.38 -12.80 9.49
CA GLU A 50 -26.69 -13.15 8.25
C GLU A 50 -27.68 -13.49 7.11
N LYS A 51 -28.83 -14.09 7.46
CA LYS A 51 -29.94 -14.35 6.52
C LYS A 51 -30.62 -13.05 6.10
N ALA A 52 -30.80 -12.09 7.00
CA ALA A 52 -31.31 -10.76 6.68
C ALA A 52 -30.37 -10.00 5.72
N LYS A 53 -29.06 -9.99 5.99
CA LYS A 53 -28.06 -9.35 5.12
C LYS A 53 -27.96 -10.03 3.74
N LYS A 54 -28.07 -11.35 3.66
CA LYS A 54 -28.10 -12.10 2.38
C LYS A 54 -29.39 -11.85 1.59
N ASN A 55 -30.55 -11.68 2.24
CA ASN A 55 -31.81 -11.36 1.55
C ASN A 55 -31.83 -9.93 1.01
N ILE A 56 -31.27 -8.96 1.74
CA ILE A 56 -31.14 -7.57 1.27
C ILE A 56 -30.22 -7.51 0.04
N LEU A 57 -29.10 -8.25 0.06
CA LEU A 57 -28.16 -8.31 -1.06
C LEU A 57 -28.75 -9.03 -2.29
N LYS A 58 -29.55 -10.09 -2.09
CA LYS A 58 -30.27 -10.77 -3.18
C LYS A 58 -31.36 -9.89 -3.80
N LYS A 59 -32.12 -9.14 -3.00
CA LYS A 59 -33.15 -8.21 -3.48
C LYS A 59 -32.54 -7.08 -4.33
N ALA A 60 -31.43 -6.51 -3.87
CA ALA A 60 -30.70 -5.47 -4.62
C ALA A 60 -30.08 -5.94 -5.96
N ILE A 61 -29.84 -7.24 -6.14
CA ILE A 61 -29.36 -7.81 -7.41
C ILE A 61 -30.52 -8.03 -8.40
N ILE A 62 -31.71 -8.41 -7.90
CA ILE A 62 -32.91 -8.63 -8.72
C ILE A 62 -33.42 -7.29 -9.28
N ASP A 63 -33.48 -6.23 -8.46
CA ASP A 63 -33.93 -4.89 -8.87
C ASP A 63 -33.01 -4.22 -9.91
N LYS A 64 -31.73 -4.62 -9.95
CA LYS A 64 -30.76 -4.16 -10.98
C LYS A 64 -30.90 -4.88 -12.31
N ASN A 65 -31.42 -6.10 -12.33
CA ASN A 65 -31.61 -6.87 -13.56
C ASN A 65 -32.93 -6.54 -14.25
N GLU A 66 -34.00 -6.21 -13.53
CA GLU A 66 -35.28 -5.82 -14.13
C GLU A 66 -35.19 -4.49 -14.91
N ASN A 67 -34.40 -3.54 -14.43
CA ASN A 67 -34.16 -2.27 -15.14
C ASN A 67 -33.26 -2.39 -16.39
N LYS A 68 -32.57 -3.53 -16.57
CA LYS A 68 -31.73 -3.78 -17.76
C LYS A 68 -32.54 -4.37 -18.92
N VAL A 69 -33.58 -5.17 -18.62
CA VAL A 69 -34.42 -5.84 -19.62
C VAL A 69 -35.40 -4.86 -20.30
N ILE A 70 -35.85 -3.81 -19.60
CA ILE A 70 -36.76 -2.79 -20.16
C ILE A 70 -36.09 -1.93 -21.25
N SER A 71 -34.75 -1.91 -21.31
CA SER A 71 -33.99 -1.13 -22.32
C SER A 71 -33.74 -1.88 -23.64
N THR A 72 -34.07 -3.18 -23.74
CA THR A 72 -33.73 -4.01 -24.90
C THR A 72 -34.88 -4.39 -25.83
N ASP A 73 -36.14 -4.11 -25.47
CA ASP A 73 -37.32 -4.54 -26.25
C ASP A 73 -38.03 -3.45 -27.08
N SER A 74 -37.44 -2.26 -27.24
CA SER A 74 -38.04 -1.16 -28.02
C SER A 74 -37.45 -0.93 -29.43
N LYS A 75 -36.73 -1.90 -29.99
CA LYS A 75 -36.30 -1.86 -31.41
C LYS A 75 -36.66 -3.14 -32.16
N LYS A 76 -37.93 -3.27 -32.56
CA LYS A 76 -38.38 -4.07 -33.71
C LYS A 76 -39.83 -3.69 -34.05
N ASN A 77 -40.04 -2.80 -35.01
CA ASN A 77 -40.97 -3.04 -36.14
C ASN A 77 -41.08 -1.85 -37.09
N ALA A 78 -41.38 -2.22 -38.35
CA ALA A 78 -41.90 -1.44 -39.47
C ALA A 78 -40.89 -0.92 -40.51
N ASN A 79 -40.51 -1.82 -41.42
CA ASN A 79 -40.29 -1.49 -42.83
C ASN A 79 -41.65 -1.55 -43.54
N GLY A 80 -42.05 -0.46 -44.20
CA GLY A 80 -43.24 -0.35 -45.06
C GLY A 80 -43.06 0.85 -46.00
N LYS A 81 -43.34 0.62 -47.28
CA LYS A 81 -42.90 1.37 -48.48
C LYS A 81 -43.60 2.73 -48.70
N ASN A 82 -42.85 3.62 -49.37
CA ASN A 82 -43.14 4.57 -50.49
C ASN A 82 -44.49 5.33 -50.47
N ASP A 83 -44.59 6.63 -50.77
CA ASP A 83 -44.21 7.26 -52.05
C ASP A 83 -44.44 8.81 -52.02
N VAL A 84 -43.87 9.49 -53.03
CA VAL A 84 -44.12 10.84 -53.63
C VAL A 84 -43.86 12.19 -52.90
N ASP A 85 -42.87 12.90 -53.48
CA ASP A 85 -42.80 14.32 -53.88
C ASP A 85 -43.11 15.48 -52.91
N LEU A 86 -42.13 16.38 -52.72
CA LEU A 86 -42.21 17.78 -53.20
C LEU A 86 -40.90 18.55 -52.91
N LYS A 87 -40.38 19.20 -53.96
CA LYS A 87 -39.24 20.13 -54.00
C LYS A 87 -39.43 21.28 -52.99
N THR A 88 -38.33 21.78 -52.39
CA THR A 88 -37.90 23.20 -52.45
C THR A 88 -36.67 23.46 -51.55
N SER A 89 -35.60 23.87 -52.22
CA SER A 89 -34.52 24.81 -51.88
C SER A 89 -34.32 25.35 -50.45
N GLN A 90 -33.02 25.47 -50.11
CA GLN A 90 -32.34 26.54 -49.33
C GLN A 90 -31.72 26.16 -47.96
N LYS A 91 -30.37 26.15 -47.96
CA LYS A 91 -29.44 26.76 -46.98
C LYS A 91 -29.73 26.59 -45.47
N LYS A 92 -28.88 25.79 -44.80
CA LYS A 92 -27.84 26.21 -43.80
C LYS A 92 -27.43 24.99 -42.96
N HIS A 93 -26.14 24.65 -42.98
CA HIS A 93 -25.56 23.74 -41.97
C HIS A 93 -25.56 24.44 -40.60
N PRO A 94 -26.16 23.89 -39.54
CA PRO A 94 -25.81 24.28 -38.19
C PRO A 94 -24.48 23.62 -37.82
N LYS A 95 -23.44 24.43 -37.59
CA LYS A 95 -22.20 23.97 -36.96
C LYS A 95 -22.52 23.56 -35.53
N SER A 96 -22.55 22.26 -35.24
CA SER A 96 -22.64 21.74 -33.88
C SER A 96 -21.33 22.03 -33.15
N ASN A 97 -21.42 22.88 -32.13
CA ASN A 97 -20.33 23.27 -31.27
C ASN A 97 -20.15 22.19 -30.20
N SER A 98 -19.40 21.12 -30.49
CA SER A 98 -19.15 20.02 -29.56
C SER A 98 -17.93 20.30 -28.69
N ASN A 99 -18.00 21.31 -27.83
CA ASN A 99 -17.03 21.51 -26.77
C ASN A 99 -17.74 21.59 -25.44
N ASN A 100 -17.54 20.53 -24.64
CA ASN A 100 -17.37 20.52 -23.19
C ASN A 100 -18.14 19.35 -22.54
N LYS A 101 -17.68 18.12 -22.79
CA LYS A 101 -18.04 16.99 -21.93
C LYS A 101 -17.02 16.96 -20.79
N GLN A 102 -17.23 17.84 -19.80
CA GLN A 102 -16.60 17.74 -18.49
C GLN A 102 -17.01 16.41 -17.86
N THR A 103 -16.17 15.39 -17.99
CA THR A 103 -16.26 14.19 -17.19
C THR A 103 -15.82 14.54 -15.77
N LYS A 104 -16.77 14.95 -14.93
CA LYS A 104 -16.62 14.96 -13.48
C LYS A 104 -16.50 13.51 -12.99
N SER A 105 -15.27 12.97 -12.94
CA SER A 105 -14.96 11.78 -12.15
C SER A 105 -14.64 12.22 -10.71
N SER A 106 -15.69 12.60 -9.99
CA SER A 106 -15.62 12.96 -8.58
C SER A 106 -16.13 11.79 -7.74
N SER A 107 -15.24 10.84 -7.40
CA SER A 107 -15.39 9.93 -6.26
C SER A 107 -14.19 8.96 -6.19
N ASN A 108 -13.03 9.44 -5.72
CA ASN A 108 -12.01 8.51 -5.18
C ASN A 108 -10.99 9.17 -4.23
N GLN A 109 -11.39 10.24 -3.52
CA GLN A 109 -10.47 10.93 -2.59
C GLN A 109 -10.17 10.13 -1.31
N ASN A 110 -10.87 9.00 -1.08
CA ASN A 110 -10.67 8.17 0.11
C ASN A 110 -9.72 6.98 -0.12
N GLU A 111 -9.23 6.74 -1.34
CA GLU A 111 -8.17 5.73 -1.61
C GLU A 111 -6.75 6.34 -1.54
N GLU A 112 -6.63 7.66 -1.30
CA GLU A 112 -5.34 8.37 -1.33
C GLU A 112 -4.41 8.01 -0.14
N ASN A 113 -4.89 7.32 0.90
CA ASN A 113 -4.15 7.16 2.16
C ASN A 113 -3.45 5.81 2.41
N GLU A 114 -3.53 4.84 1.49
CA GLU A 114 -2.83 3.55 1.71
C GLU A 114 -1.38 3.58 1.19
N TYR A 115 -1.05 4.50 0.28
CA TYR A 115 0.27 4.54 -0.31
C TYR A 115 1.28 5.31 0.53
N ILE A 116 2.45 4.70 0.72
CA ILE A 116 3.64 5.30 1.30
C ILE A 116 4.33 6.15 0.23
N GLU A 117 4.27 7.47 0.39
CA GLU A 117 4.93 8.42 -0.51
C GLU A 117 6.29 8.84 0.06
N LYS A 118 7.34 8.79 -0.77
CA LYS A 118 8.71 9.17 -0.40
C LYS A 118 9.28 10.16 -1.42
N LEU A 119 9.63 11.35 -0.93
CA LEU A 119 10.35 12.36 -1.69
C LEU A 119 11.83 11.98 -1.77
N VAL A 120 12.38 11.85 -2.99
CA VAL A 120 13.79 11.49 -3.17
C VAL A 120 14.65 12.72 -3.39
N SER A 121 14.25 13.58 -4.32
CA SER A 121 15.01 14.78 -4.66
C SER A 121 14.09 15.88 -5.15
N ILE A 122 14.40 17.10 -4.75
CA ILE A 122 13.78 18.31 -5.26
C ILE A 122 14.86 19.25 -5.80
N ASN A 123 14.68 19.68 -7.04
CA ASN A 123 15.63 20.55 -7.74
C ASN A 123 14.91 21.80 -8.23
N ARG A 124 15.50 22.98 -8.02
CA ARG A 124 15.08 24.21 -8.70
C ARG A 124 15.80 24.26 -10.05
N VAL A 125 15.03 24.15 -11.13
CA VAL A 125 15.52 24.21 -12.51
C VAL A 125 15.19 25.56 -13.13
N ALA A 126 16.05 26.06 -14.02
CA ALA A 126 15.90 27.38 -14.63
C ALA A 126 15.90 27.31 -16.17
N LYS A 127 14.98 28.03 -16.81
CA LYS A 127 15.03 28.34 -18.25
C LYS A 127 15.52 29.77 -18.43
N VAL A 128 16.64 29.96 -19.12
CA VAL A 128 17.19 31.29 -19.44
C VAL A 128 16.35 31.93 -20.56
N VAL A 129 16.05 33.21 -20.43
CA VAL A 129 15.33 34.04 -21.40
C VAL A 129 16.01 35.41 -21.52
N LYS A 130 15.70 36.19 -22.55
CA LYS A 130 16.33 37.50 -22.82
C LYS A 130 16.32 38.50 -21.65
N GLY A 131 15.37 38.36 -20.71
CA GLY A 131 15.23 39.23 -19.54
C GLY A 131 15.49 38.56 -18.20
N GLY A 132 16.10 37.37 -18.15
CA GLY A 132 16.44 36.70 -16.90
C GLY A 132 16.28 35.19 -16.92
N ARG A 133 15.91 34.60 -15.77
CA ARG A 133 15.73 33.15 -15.61
C ARG A 133 14.33 32.86 -15.08
N ARG A 134 13.59 32.01 -15.79
CA ARG A 134 12.31 31.46 -15.30
C ARG A 134 12.60 30.20 -14.49
N PHE A 135 12.31 30.24 -13.21
CA PHE A 135 12.48 29.09 -12.32
C PHE A 135 11.26 28.18 -12.35
N SER A 136 11.52 26.90 -12.10
CA SER A 136 10.51 25.87 -11.87
C SER A 136 11.10 24.85 -10.92
N PHE A 137 10.27 24.10 -10.21
CA PHE A 137 10.71 23.01 -9.34
C PHE A 137 10.48 21.69 -10.05
N ALA A 138 11.46 20.81 -9.98
CA ALA A 138 11.38 19.43 -10.41
C ALA A 138 11.44 18.53 -9.17
N ALA A 139 10.48 17.62 -9.04
CA ALA A 139 10.41 16.66 -7.94
C ALA A 139 10.52 15.24 -8.50
N LEU A 140 11.22 14.37 -7.76
CA LEU A 140 11.27 12.93 -8.00
C LEU A 140 10.69 12.24 -6.77
N VAL A 141 9.61 11.49 -6.97
CA VAL A 141 8.84 10.85 -5.91
C VAL A 141 8.74 9.36 -6.19
N VAL A 142 8.75 8.58 -5.12
CA VAL A 142 8.49 7.15 -5.13
C VAL A 142 7.26 6.88 -4.29
N VAL A 143 6.39 5.99 -4.76
CA VAL A 143 5.12 5.63 -4.12
C VAL A 143 5.07 4.11 -4.03
N GLY A 144 4.56 3.56 -2.94
CA GLY A 144 4.37 2.11 -2.81
C GLY A 144 3.41 1.72 -1.70
N ASP A 145 2.98 0.46 -1.67
CA ASP A 145 2.00 -0.06 -0.71
C ASP A 145 2.65 -0.80 0.48
N GLY A 146 3.98 -0.87 0.54
CA GLY A 146 4.71 -1.68 1.52
C GLY A 146 4.54 -3.20 1.38
N ASN A 147 3.79 -3.67 0.39
CA ASN A 147 3.40 -5.06 0.17
C ASN A 147 3.86 -5.59 -1.22
N GLY A 148 4.94 -4.99 -1.74
CA GLY A 148 5.55 -5.40 -2.99
C GLY A 148 5.03 -4.65 -4.24
N LEU A 149 4.23 -3.60 -4.10
CA LEU A 149 3.90 -2.67 -5.17
C LEU A 149 4.69 -1.38 -5.02
N VAL A 150 5.33 -0.92 -6.09
CA VAL A 150 6.11 0.31 -6.07
C VAL A 150 6.07 1.00 -7.44
N GLY A 151 6.03 2.33 -7.44
CA GLY A 151 6.04 3.19 -8.62
C GLY A 151 6.93 4.41 -8.39
N HIS A 152 7.41 5.02 -9.47
CA HIS A 152 8.15 6.28 -9.39
C HIS A 152 7.59 7.29 -10.39
N GLY A 153 7.72 8.57 -10.08
CA GLY A 153 7.21 9.65 -10.91
C GLY A 153 8.07 10.91 -10.81
N LYS A 154 8.01 11.73 -11.85
CA LYS A 154 8.71 13.01 -11.93
C LYS A 154 7.72 14.14 -12.21
N GLY A 155 7.75 15.15 -11.38
CA GLY A 155 6.88 16.32 -11.54
C GLY A 155 7.69 17.56 -11.85
N LYS A 156 7.16 18.45 -12.67
CA LYS A 156 7.70 19.80 -12.85
C LYS A 156 6.58 20.83 -12.80
N ALA A 157 6.73 21.83 -11.95
CA ALA A 157 5.75 22.91 -11.78
C ALA A 157 6.42 24.23 -11.38
N LYS A 158 5.62 25.30 -11.25
CA LYS A 158 6.12 26.61 -10.78
C LYS A 158 6.33 26.60 -9.27
N GLU A 159 5.53 25.84 -8.54
CA GLU A 159 5.57 25.70 -7.09
C GLU A 159 5.98 24.28 -6.68
N VAL A 160 6.54 24.15 -5.48
CA VAL A 160 6.96 22.87 -4.91
C VAL A 160 5.81 21.88 -4.70
N PRO A 161 4.72 22.23 -3.99
CA PRO A 161 3.63 21.28 -3.73
C PRO A 161 2.96 20.80 -5.02
N GLU A 162 2.81 21.69 -6.02
CA GLU A 162 2.26 21.33 -7.33
C GLU A 162 3.19 20.34 -8.09
N ALA A 163 4.51 20.50 -7.95
CA ALA A 163 5.47 19.58 -8.57
C ALA A 163 5.42 18.19 -7.89
N ILE A 164 5.30 18.14 -6.56
CA ILE A 164 5.20 16.88 -5.82
C ILE A 164 3.91 16.16 -6.20
N LYS A 165 2.76 16.86 -6.21
CA LYS A 165 1.47 16.29 -6.61
C LYS A 165 1.53 15.65 -8.01
N LYS A 166 2.06 16.36 -9.01
CA LYS A 166 2.24 15.81 -10.37
C LYS A 166 3.14 14.58 -10.39
N ALA A 167 4.19 14.55 -9.56
CA ALA A 167 5.08 13.40 -9.47
C ALA A 167 4.37 12.18 -8.83
N THR A 168 3.60 12.40 -7.77
CA THR A 168 2.80 11.38 -7.10
C THR A 168 1.75 10.79 -8.06
N ASP A 169 1.04 11.63 -8.80
CA ASP A 169 0.02 11.18 -9.77
C ASP A 169 0.65 10.32 -10.88
N GLU A 170 1.82 10.70 -11.41
CA GLU A 170 2.56 9.88 -12.39
C GLU A 170 3.05 8.56 -11.79
N ALA A 171 3.48 8.56 -10.52
CA ALA A 171 3.98 7.36 -9.84
C ALA A 171 2.88 6.33 -9.60
N LYS A 172 1.67 6.77 -9.25
CA LYS A 172 0.49 5.91 -9.02
C LYS A 172 0.07 5.18 -10.29
N ILE A 173 0.23 5.80 -11.46
CA ILE A 173 -0.08 5.17 -12.76
C ILE A 173 0.94 4.08 -13.12
N ASN A 174 2.22 4.31 -12.81
CA ASN A 174 3.33 3.45 -13.25
C ASN A 174 3.85 2.53 -12.13
N MET A 175 2.95 1.79 -11.48
CA MET A 175 3.31 0.85 -10.43
C MET A 175 3.68 -0.53 -10.98
N ILE A 176 4.73 -1.13 -10.41
CA ILE A 176 5.19 -2.48 -10.71
C ILE A 176 5.02 -3.38 -9.48
N ARG A 177 4.65 -4.64 -9.71
CA ARG A 177 4.57 -5.65 -8.66
C ARG A 177 5.85 -6.47 -8.61
N VAL A 178 6.51 -6.47 -7.46
CA VAL A 178 7.76 -7.18 -7.21
C VAL A 178 7.50 -8.42 -6.35
N PRO A 179 7.97 -9.61 -6.75
CA PRO A 179 7.88 -10.80 -5.93
C PRO A 179 8.87 -10.75 -4.75
N LEU A 180 8.34 -10.63 -3.53
CA LEU A 180 9.12 -10.63 -2.29
C LEU A 180 9.08 -11.98 -1.58
N ARG A 181 10.21 -12.38 -0.99
CA ARG A 181 10.30 -13.55 -0.10
C ARG A 181 9.81 -13.13 1.29
N GLN A 182 8.78 -13.82 1.78
CA GLN A 182 8.21 -13.60 3.13
C GLN A 182 7.85 -12.13 3.39
N ALA A 183 7.50 -11.37 2.33
CA ALA A 183 7.29 -9.92 2.39
C ALA A 183 8.44 -9.15 3.07
N ARG A 184 9.68 -9.66 3.01
CA ARG A 184 10.81 -9.12 3.79
C ARG A 184 12.08 -8.87 2.97
N THR A 185 12.43 -9.77 2.05
CA THR A 185 13.66 -9.68 1.24
C THR A 185 13.47 -10.20 -0.19
N LEU A 186 14.49 -10.10 -1.03
CA LEU A 186 14.51 -10.62 -2.41
C LEU A 186 14.77 -12.14 -2.46
N HIS A 187 14.34 -12.78 -3.55
CA HIS A 187 14.54 -14.22 -3.72
C HIS A 187 15.98 -14.62 -4.07
N HIS A 188 16.64 -13.82 -4.90
CA HIS A 188 18.00 -13.98 -5.39
C HIS A 188 18.64 -12.62 -5.63
N ASP A 189 19.93 -12.61 -5.95
CA ASP A 189 20.68 -11.39 -6.23
C ASP A 189 20.42 -10.93 -7.67
N ILE A 190 20.23 -9.63 -7.83
CA ILE A 190 19.75 -9.03 -9.07
C ILE A 190 20.61 -7.84 -9.42
N THR A 191 20.81 -7.62 -10.71
CA THR A 191 21.51 -6.43 -11.21
C THR A 191 20.59 -5.66 -12.14
N GLY A 192 20.71 -4.34 -12.13
CA GLY A 192 19.99 -3.46 -13.03
C GLY A 192 20.89 -2.39 -13.57
N ARG A 193 20.66 -2.00 -14.82
CA ARG A 193 21.41 -0.94 -15.48
C ARG A 193 20.49 -0.08 -16.32
N PHE A 194 20.41 1.19 -15.96
CA PHE A 194 19.76 2.20 -16.76
C PHE A 194 20.76 3.30 -17.12
N ASP A 195 20.99 3.51 -18.42
CA ASP A 195 21.96 4.47 -18.93
C ASP A 195 23.37 4.25 -18.32
N SER A 196 23.87 5.23 -17.55
CA SER A 196 25.14 5.24 -16.84
C SER A 196 25.06 4.73 -15.39
N GLY A 197 23.84 4.46 -14.88
CA GLY A 197 23.62 3.95 -13.54
C GLY A 197 23.60 2.42 -13.53
N LYS A 198 24.50 1.79 -12.75
CA LYS A 198 24.49 0.36 -12.47
C LYS A 198 24.15 0.13 -11.00
N VAL A 199 23.25 -0.81 -10.72
CA VAL A 199 22.81 -1.14 -9.37
C VAL A 199 22.91 -2.65 -9.17
N TYR A 200 23.50 -3.03 -8.03
CA TYR A 200 23.59 -4.40 -7.56
C TYR A 200 22.71 -4.54 -6.33
N LEU A 201 21.77 -5.49 -6.38
CA LEU A 201 20.84 -5.81 -5.31
C LEU A 201 21.14 -7.22 -4.82
N ARG A 202 21.47 -7.35 -3.54
CA ARG A 202 21.77 -8.62 -2.89
C ARG A 202 20.73 -8.92 -1.83
N SER A 203 20.22 -10.14 -1.88
CA SER A 203 19.34 -10.69 -0.84
C SER A 203 20.11 -10.83 0.47
N ALA A 204 19.46 -10.52 1.58
CA ALA A 204 20.10 -10.46 2.89
C ALA A 204 19.32 -11.31 3.91
N PRO A 205 20.00 -11.88 4.92
CA PRO A 205 19.34 -12.59 6.01
C PRO A 205 18.56 -11.61 6.90
N SER A 206 17.64 -12.16 7.69
CA SER A 206 16.86 -11.38 8.66
C SER A 206 17.76 -10.71 9.67
N GLY A 207 17.53 -9.42 9.92
CA GLY A 207 18.27 -8.60 10.88
C GLY A 207 19.26 -7.62 10.21
N THR A 208 19.48 -7.72 8.90
CA THR A 208 20.44 -6.86 8.18
C THR A 208 19.93 -5.42 8.01
N GLY A 209 18.62 -5.24 7.84
CA GLY A 209 18.07 -3.91 7.53
C GLY A 209 18.29 -3.48 6.08
N VAL A 210 17.89 -2.24 5.77
CA VAL A 210 18.00 -1.65 4.42
C VAL A 210 19.31 -0.89 4.27
N ILE A 211 20.32 -1.56 3.71
CA ILE A 211 21.62 -0.97 3.39
C ILE A 211 21.60 -0.56 1.92
N ALA A 212 21.26 0.70 1.66
CA ALA A 212 21.15 1.24 0.31
C ALA A 212 21.48 2.73 0.28
N GLY A 213 21.96 3.22 -0.87
CA GLY A 213 22.10 4.67 -1.10
C GLY A 213 20.76 5.39 -1.08
N GLY A 214 20.74 6.67 -0.69
CA GLY A 214 19.52 7.45 -0.42
C GLY A 214 18.36 7.26 -1.42
N PRO A 215 18.59 7.45 -2.74
CA PRO A 215 17.53 7.25 -3.75
C PRO A 215 16.98 5.82 -3.80
N MET A 216 17.82 4.82 -3.60
CA MET A 216 17.39 3.41 -3.61
C MET A 216 16.70 3.03 -2.30
N ARG A 217 17.15 3.59 -1.17
CA ARG A 217 16.52 3.37 0.14
C ARG A 217 15.06 3.80 0.13
N ALA A 218 14.76 4.96 -0.45
CA ALA A 218 13.37 5.43 -0.62
C ALA A 218 12.50 4.41 -1.39
N VAL A 219 13.08 3.74 -2.40
CA VAL A 219 12.39 2.67 -3.14
C VAL A 219 12.13 1.45 -2.27
N PHE A 220 13.12 0.98 -1.50
CA PHE A 220 12.95 -0.20 -0.65
C PHE A 220 12.00 0.04 0.51
N GLU A 221 12.00 1.25 1.09
CA GLU A 221 11.05 1.65 2.12
C GLU A 221 9.61 1.67 1.58
N ALA A 222 9.39 2.29 0.41
CA ALA A 222 8.06 2.31 -0.23
C ALA A 222 7.60 0.91 -0.68
N LEU A 223 8.53 0.06 -1.10
CA LEU A 223 8.26 -1.33 -1.48
C LEU A 223 7.94 -2.24 -0.27
N GLY A 224 8.42 -1.87 0.93
CA GLY A 224 8.26 -2.64 2.17
C GLY A 224 9.35 -3.70 2.39
N VAL A 225 10.51 -3.57 1.74
CA VAL A 225 11.65 -4.47 1.96
C VAL A 225 12.34 -4.10 3.26
N LYS A 226 12.57 -5.09 4.13
CA LYS A 226 13.24 -4.88 5.43
C LYS A 226 14.71 -5.24 5.38
N ASP A 227 15.11 -6.27 4.63
CA ASP A 227 16.52 -6.62 4.45
C ASP A 227 16.93 -6.65 3.00
N ILE A 228 17.92 -5.82 2.69
CA ILE A 228 18.58 -5.81 1.40
C ILE A 228 19.92 -5.10 1.53
N VAL A 229 20.90 -5.60 0.79
CA VAL A 229 22.17 -4.89 0.57
C VAL A 229 22.20 -4.44 -0.88
N ALA A 230 22.23 -3.14 -1.10
CA ALA A 230 22.19 -2.54 -2.41
C ALA A 230 23.34 -1.54 -2.59
N LYS A 231 24.06 -1.67 -3.71
CA LYS A 231 25.13 -0.75 -4.08
C LYS A 231 24.91 -0.21 -5.48
N SER A 232 24.99 1.11 -5.63
CA SER A 232 25.13 1.76 -6.93
C SER A 232 26.60 1.87 -7.30
N VAL A 233 26.90 1.61 -8.57
CA VAL A 233 28.23 1.71 -9.18
C VAL A 233 28.08 2.56 -10.45
N GLY A 234 28.97 3.53 -10.64
CA GLY A 234 28.89 4.48 -11.75
C GLY A 234 28.20 5.79 -11.34
N SER A 235 27.12 6.17 -12.04
CA SER A 235 26.45 7.45 -11.83
C SER A 235 25.78 7.58 -10.45
N SER A 236 25.97 8.72 -9.79
CA SER A 236 25.31 9.11 -8.54
C SER A 236 23.99 9.88 -8.76
N ASN A 237 23.55 10.07 -10.00
CA ASN A 237 22.33 10.79 -10.32
C ASN A 237 21.08 10.02 -9.82
N PRO A 238 20.24 10.61 -8.94
CA PRO A 238 19.05 9.96 -8.40
C PRO A 238 18.08 9.44 -9.47
N HIS A 239 17.91 10.16 -10.57
CA HIS A 239 17.01 9.74 -11.66
C HIS A 239 17.45 8.41 -12.30
N ASN A 240 18.74 8.27 -12.58
CA ASN A 240 19.28 7.08 -13.20
C ASN A 240 19.33 5.92 -12.19
N MET A 241 19.65 6.20 -10.93
CA MET A 241 19.66 5.20 -9.87
C MET A 241 18.28 4.56 -9.68
N ILE A 242 17.22 5.37 -9.53
CA ILE A 242 15.86 4.82 -9.36
C ILE A 242 15.46 3.98 -10.57
N ARG A 243 15.65 4.49 -11.80
CA ARG A 243 15.30 3.72 -13.01
C ARG A 243 16.07 2.41 -13.11
N ALA A 244 17.37 2.42 -12.78
CA ALA A 244 18.18 1.20 -12.74
C ALA A 244 17.68 0.22 -11.67
N THR A 245 17.25 0.71 -10.51
CA THR A 245 16.63 -0.11 -9.46
C THR A 245 15.32 -0.72 -9.93
N PHE A 246 14.44 0.04 -10.59
CA PHE A 246 13.18 -0.49 -11.13
C PHE A 246 13.41 -1.53 -12.22
N GLN A 247 14.43 -1.34 -13.07
CA GLN A 247 14.82 -2.36 -14.05
C GLN A 247 15.36 -3.63 -13.38
N ALA A 248 16.14 -3.51 -12.31
CA ALA A 248 16.55 -4.66 -11.50
C ALA A 248 15.32 -5.38 -10.93
N LEU A 249 14.43 -4.65 -10.24
CA LEU A 249 13.24 -5.22 -9.61
C LEU A 249 12.28 -5.86 -10.62
N SER A 250 12.17 -5.32 -11.84
CA SER A 250 11.37 -5.92 -12.91
C SER A 250 11.92 -7.28 -13.37
N SER A 251 13.23 -7.49 -13.29
CA SER A 251 13.86 -8.79 -13.60
C SER A 251 13.73 -9.83 -12.47
N ALA A 252 13.24 -9.43 -11.31
CA ALA A 252 13.06 -10.32 -10.16
C ALA A 252 12.08 -11.45 -10.49
N SER A 253 12.55 -12.69 -10.34
CA SER A 253 11.74 -13.90 -10.55
C SER A 253 11.49 -14.64 -9.23
N SER A 254 10.22 -14.97 -8.98
CA SER A 254 9.87 -15.88 -7.88
C SER A 254 10.11 -17.34 -8.29
N PRO A 255 10.38 -18.26 -7.33
CA PRO A 255 10.45 -19.69 -7.61
C PRO A 255 9.18 -20.23 -8.30
N LYS A 256 8.02 -19.64 -8.02
CA LYS A 256 6.74 -19.97 -8.66
C LYS A 256 6.70 -19.56 -10.14
N LEU A 257 7.23 -18.39 -10.48
CA LEU A 257 7.32 -17.97 -11.89
C LEU A 257 8.33 -18.86 -12.66
N ILE A 258 9.43 -19.25 -12.02
CA ILE A 258 10.43 -20.14 -12.63
C ILE A 258 9.87 -21.55 -12.82
N SER A 259 9.09 -22.06 -11.86
CA SER A 259 8.47 -23.39 -11.95
C SER A 259 7.51 -23.49 -13.14
N ILE A 260 6.67 -22.46 -13.33
CA ILE A 260 5.75 -22.37 -14.47
C ILE A 260 6.53 -22.32 -15.79
N ARG A 261 7.60 -21.51 -15.86
CA ARG A 261 8.42 -21.39 -17.08
C ARG A 261 9.16 -22.69 -17.43
N ARG A 262 9.59 -23.46 -16.43
CA ARG A 262 10.39 -24.69 -16.62
C ARG A 262 9.56 -25.98 -16.59
N GLY A 263 8.28 -25.93 -16.22
CA GLY A 263 7.43 -27.12 -16.07
C GLY A 263 7.82 -28.04 -14.89
N LEU A 264 8.61 -27.55 -13.93
CA LEU A 264 9.10 -28.33 -12.79
C LEU A 264 8.28 -28.05 -11.53
N LYS A 265 8.29 -28.99 -10.56
CA LYS A 265 7.65 -28.76 -9.26
C LYS A 265 8.42 -27.71 -8.45
N VAL A 266 7.70 -26.84 -7.74
CA VAL A 266 8.32 -25.76 -6.94
C VAL A 266 9.36 -26.30 -5.95
N ASN A 267 9.06 -27.42 -5.29
CA ASN A 267 9.94 -28.04 -4.30
C ASN A 267 11.30 -28.46 -4.88
N GLU A 268 11.37 -28.85 -6.15
CA GLU A 268 12.64 -29.23 -6.79
C GLU A 268 13.56 -28.01 -6.99
N ILE A 269 12.99 -26.84 -7.21
CA ILE A 269 13.72 -25.58 -7.39
C ILE A 269 14.26 -25.07 -6.06
N THR A 270 13.52 -25.24 -4.96
CA THR A 270 13.93 -24.79 -3.61
C THR A 270 14.77 -25.80 -2.83
N LYS A 271 14.94 -27.05 -3.30
CA LYS A 271 15.66 -28.13 -2.59
C LYS A 271 17.05 -27.71 -2.08
N ARG A 272 17.88 -27.10 -2.95
CA ARG A 272 19.24 -26.63 -2.56
C ARG A 272 19.23 -25.54 -1.49
N ARG A 273 18.15 -24.76 -1.40
CA ARG A 273 18.05 -23.70 -0.38
C ARG A 273 17.76 -24.29 1.00
N LYS A 274 16.91 -25.31 1.06
CA LYS A 274 16.54 -25.95 2.33
C LYS A 274 17.74 -26.66 2.98
N SER A 275 18.60 -27.28 2.17
CA SER A 275 19.86 -27.86 2.67
C SER A 275 20.84 -26.82 3.21
N SER A 276 20.91 -25.62 2.61
CA SER A 276 21.78 -24.55 3.11
C SER A 276 21.29 -23.92 4.42
N SER A 277 19.98 -23.82 4.65
CA SER A 277 19.45 -23.30 5.92
C SER A 277 19.65 -24.28 7.08
N SER A 278 19.47 -25.59 6.84
CA SER A 278 19.65 -26.61 7.87
C SER A 278 21.11 -26.76 8.31
N LEU A 279 22.08 -26.46 7.44
CA LEU A 279 23.51 -26.48 7.78
C LEU A 279 23.94 -25.30 8.66
N ILE A 280 23.22 -24.17 8.58
CA ILE A 280 23.52 -22.97 9.38
C ILE A 280 22.97 -23.11 10.80
N GLU A 281 21.76 -23.68 10.97
CA GLU A 281 21.17 -23.95 12.30
C GLU A 281 21.98 -24.99 13.10
N GLY A 282 22.61 -25.97 12.43
CA GLY A 282 23.46 -26.96 13.11
C GLY A 282 24.84 -26.45 13.56
N ALA A 283 25.25 -25.25 13.16
CA ALA A 283 26.55 -24.67 13.47
C ALA A 283 26.53 -23.60 14.57
N SER A 284 25.34 -23.20 15.04
CA SER A 284 25.17 -22.19 16.11
C SER A 284 25.09 -22.77 17.52
N ASP A 285 24.97 -24.10 17.64
CA ASP A 285 24.78 -24.82 18.91
C ASP A 285 26.07 -25.49 19.46
N GLY A 286 27.25 -25.11 18.97
CA GLY A 286 28.56 -25.60 19.43
C GLY A 286 29.55 -24.46 19.65
#